data_AF-A0A957CP33-F1
#
_entry.id   AF-A0A957CP33-F1
#
_cell.length_a   1.000
_cell.length_b   1.000
_cell.length_c   1.000
_cell.angle_alpha   90.00
_cell.angle_beta   90.00
_cell.angle_gamma   90.00
#
_symmetry.space_group_name_H-M   'P 1'
#
loop_
_entity.id
_entity.type
_entity.pdbx_description
1 polymer ?
#
loop_
_entity_poly.entity_id
_entity_poly.type
_entity_poly.pdbx_seq_one_letter_code
_entity_poly.pdbx_strand_id
1 'polypeptide(L)'
;VTEPKREFSACFGAPCMPMHPGRYAELLGEKIDEHGSQVWLVNTGWTGGAYGVGSRMKLSYTRRMVSAVLNGELEDVETEVEPFFNLAIPKAIDGVPDEMLNPRATWADPAQYDAQATKLVGMFIENFKQFEDGVTKAVIAAGPKQ
;
A
#
# COMPACT_ATOMS: atom_id res chain seq x y z
N VAL A 1 7.60 -11.81 21.53
CA VAL A 1 6.83 -10.79 20.77
C VAL A 1 5.73 -11.55 20.05
N THR A 2 4.47 -11.35 20.45
CA THR A 2 3.32 -12.16 19.97
C THR A 2 2.43 -11.42 18.99
N GLU A 3 2.48 -10.08 18.92
CA GLU A 3 1.78 -9.27 17.92
C GLU A 3 2.78 -8.58 16.96
N PRO A 4 2.44 -8.44 15.67
CA PRO A 4 3.24 -7.65 14.73
C PRO A 4 3.26 -6.19 15.18
N LYS A 5 4.45 -5.70 15.54
CA LYS A 5 4.66 -4.26 15.73
C LYS A 5 4.53 -3.57 14.37
N ARG A 6 3.60 -2.62 14.31
CA ARG A 6 3.42 -1.73 13.17
C ARG A 6 4.52 -0.67 13.27
N GLU A 7 5.27 -0.50 12.20
CA GLU A 7 6.42 0.41 12.16
C GLU A 7 6.31 1.28 10.90
N PHE A 8 6.44 2.59 11.07
CA PHE A 8 6.51 3.53 9.96
C PHE A 8 7.95 4.05 9.87
N SER A 9 8.70 3.58 8.89
CA SER A 9 10.06 4.06 8.63
C SER A 9 10.05 4.92 7.37
N ALA A 10 10.29 6.22 7.54
CA ALA A 10 10.38 7.17 6.44
C ALA A 10 11.34 6.65 5.35
N CYS A 11 10.91 6.72 4.10
CA CYS A 11 11.67 6.23 2.93
C CYS A 11 12.14 4.78 3.04
N PHE A 12 11.47 3.95 3.87
CA PHE A 12 11.87 2.57 4.19
C PHE A 12 13.26 2.44 4.84
N GLY A 13 13.83 3.53 5.37
CA GLY A 13 15.22 3.57 5.82
C GLY A 13 15.56 4.76 6.72
N ALA A 14 14.62 5.27 7.51
CA ALA A 14 14.77 6.50 8.30
C ALA A 14 16.11 6.64 9.06
N PRO A 15 16.67 5.59 9.71
CA PRO A 15 17.96 5.71 10.42
C PRO A 15 19.15 6.08 9.53
N CYS A 16 19.03 5.92 8.21
CA CYS A 16 20.08 6.18 7.23
C CYS A 16 19.88 7.50 6.46
N MET A 17 18.88 8.32 6.82
CA MET A 17 18.50 9.51 6.06
C MET A 17 19.04 10.80 6.73
N PRO A 18 20.12 11.42 6.21
CA PRO A 18 20.68 12.64 6.81
C PRO A 18 19.84 13.91 6.57
N MET A 19 18.99 13.95 5.55
CA MET A 19 18.11 15.10 5.26
C MET A 19 16.68 14.82 5.70
N HIS A 20 15.83 15.86 5.67
CA HIS A 20 14.40 15.70 5.87
C HIS A 20 13.80 14.70 4.82
N PRO A 21 12.95 13.73 5.23
CA PRO A 21 12.37 12.74 4.31
C PRO A 21 11.69 13.31 3.07
N GLY A 22 11.08 14.50 3.20
CA GLY A 22 10.45 15.20 2.09
C GLY A 22 11.38 15.52 0.92
N ARG A 23 12.68 15.74 1.15
CA ARG A 23 13.67 15.93 0.07
C ARG A 23 13.86 14.67 -0.77
N TYR A 24 13.77 13.50 -0.15
CA TYR A 24 13.87 12.22 -0.85
C TYR A 24 12.57 11.85 -1.55
N ALA A 25 11.42 12.23 -0.98
CA ALA A 25 10.13 12.10 -1.63
C ALA A 25 10.04 12.96 -2.90
N GLU A 26 10.56 14.20 -2.85
CA GLU A 26 10.68 15.09 -4.01
C GLU A 26 11.54 14.46 -5.10
N LEU A 27 12.75 13.99 -4.76
CA LEU A 27 13.66 13.32 -5.71
C LEU A 27 13.03 12.06 -6.32
N LEU A 28 12.29 11.28 -5.54
CA LEU A 28 11.55 10.13 -6.05
C LEU A 28 10.50 10.56 -7.08
N GLY A 29 9.74 11.62 -6.79
CA GLY A 29 8.75 12.18 -7.72
C GLY A 29 9.39 12.62 -9.04
N GLU A 30 10.47 13.40 -8.96
CA GLU A 30 11.24 13.83 -10.14
C GLU A 30 11.70 12.64 -11.00
N LYS A 31 12.19 11.57 -10.36
CA LYS A 31 12.66 10.37 -11.07
C LYS A 31 11.54 9.54 -11.67
N ILE A 32 10.38 9.51 -11.04
CA ILE A 32 9.19 8.88 -11.62
C ILE A 32 8.77 9.63 -12.89
N ASP A 33 8.68 10.96 -12.82
CA ASP A 33 8.25 11.81 -13.93
C ASP A 33 9.27 11.78 -15.09
N GLU A 34 10.57 11.84 -14.80
CA GLU A 34 11.64 11.82 -15.80
C GLU A 34 11.66 10.51 -16.60
N HIS A 35 11.35 9.38 -15.96
CA HIS A 35 11.49 8.05 -16.55
C HIS A 35 10.16 7.38 -16.89
N GLY A 36 9.02 8.00 -16.58
CA GLY A 36 7.70 7.40 -16.75
C GLY A 36 7.54 6.09 -15.97
N SER A 37 8.15 5.97 -14.79
CA SER A 37 8.18 4.71 -14.03
C SER A 37 6.82 4.40 -13.40
N GLN A 38 6.38 3.14 -13.48
CA GLN A 38 5.19 2.68 -12.77
C GLN A 38 5.51 2.34 -11.31
N VAL A 39 4.64 2.74 -10.38
CA VAL A 39 4.81 2.51 -8.94
C VAL A 39 3.71 1.59 -8.42
N TRP A 40 4.11 0.54 -7.69
CA TRP A 40 3.21 -0.48 -7.17
C TRP A 40 3.38 -0.67 -5.66
N LEU A 41 2.27 -0.82 -4.95
CA LEU A 41 2.24 -1.18 -3.53
C LEU A 41 1.82 -2.65 -3.39
N VAL A 42 2.72 -3.49 -2.85
CA VAL A 42 2.48 -4.94 -2.76
C VAL A 42 2.42 -5.38 -1.29
N ASN A 43 1.28 -5.93 -0.88
CA ASN A 43 1.13 -6.53 0.44
C ASN A 43 1.76 -7.95 0.47
N THR A 44 2.88 -8.10 1.19
CA THR A 44 3.53 -9.40 1.46
C THR A 44 3.27 -9.92 2.89
N GLY A 45 2.39 -9.23 3.61
CA GLY A 45 1.97 -9.51 4.97
C GLY A 45 0.80 -10.49 5.02
N TRP A 46 -0.30 -10.06 5.65
CA TRP A 46 -1.46 -10.90 5.95
C TRP A 46 -2.70 -10.46 5.16
N THR A 47 -3.62 -11.39 4.99
CA THR A 47 -4.95 -11.18 4.39
C THR A 47 -6.00 -12.07 5.09
N GLY A 48 -7.29 -11.83 4.85
CA GLY A 48 -8.39 -12.62 5.41
C GLY A 48 -8.69 -12.41 6.91
N GLY A 49 -8.12 -11.37 7.51
CA GLY A 49 -8.32 -11.05 8.92
C GLY A 49 -7.12 -10.34 9.54
N ALA A 50 -7.30 -9.87 10.77
CA ALA A 50 -6.20 -9.41 11.59
C ALA A 50 -5.21 -10.56 11.91
N TYR A 51 -4.04 -10.21 12.42
CA TYR A 51 -3.07 -11.20 12.90
C TYR A 51 -3.72 -12.14 13.92
N GLY A 52 -3.53 -13.45 13.73
CA GLY A 52 -4.15 -14.50 14.54
C GLY A 52 -5.48 -15.02 14.00
N VAL A 53 -6.14 -14.32 13.08
CA VAL A 53 -7.38 -14.75 12.41
C VAL A 53 -7.16 -15.01 10.92
N GLY A 54 -6.49 -14.08 10.24
CA GLY A 54 -6.20 -14.19 8.81
C GLY A 54 -5.12 -15.24 8.52
N SER A 55 -4.55 -15.16 7.32
CA SER A 55 -3.37 -15.94 6.94
C SER A 55 -2.35 -15.08 6.22
N ARG A 56 -1.09 -15.53 6.22
CA ARG A 56 -0.03 -14.84 5.46
C ARG A 56 -0.28 -15.00 3.95
N MET A 57 -0.09 -13.92 3.19
CA MET A 57 -0.20 -13.95 1.73
C MET A 57 0.70 -15.05 1.16
N LYS A 58 0.14 -15.93 0.33
CA LYS A 58 0.92 -17.02 -0.28
C LYS A 58 2.00 -16.42 -1.17
N LEU A 59 3.24 -16.84 -0.95
CA LEU A 59 4.40 -16.35 -1.70
C LEU A 59 4.25 -16.56 -3.21
N SER A 60 3.57 -17.64 -3.64
CA SER A 60 3.28 -17.90 -5.05
C SER A 60 2.43 -16.79 -5.67
N TYR A 61 1.43 -16.26 -4.95
CA TYR A 61 0.60 -15.16 -5.44
C TYR A 61 1.39 -13.85 -5.52
N THR A 62 2.17 -13.51 -4.49
CA THR A 62 3.05 -12.33 -4.54
C THR A 62 4.03 -12.40 -5.71
N ARG A 63 4.68 -13.55 -5.93
CA ARG A 63 5.59 -13.73 -7.07
C ARG A 63 4.86 -13.58 -8.41
N ARG A 64 3.64 -14.10 -8.52
CA ARG A 64 2.82 -13.95 -9.72
C ARG A 64 2.42 -12.50 -9.98
N MET A 65 1.99 -11.76 -8.95
CA MET A 65 1.67 -10.34 -9.05
C MET A 65 2.89 -9.52 -9.50
N VAL A 66 4.05 -9.76 -8.91
CA VAL A 66 5.30 -9.09 -9.34
C VAL A 66 5.67 -9.47 -10.78
N SER A 67 5.48 -10.73 -11.18
CA SER A 67 5.71 -11.15 -12.57
C SER A 67 4.74 -10.46 -13.53
N ALA A 68 3.47 -10.29 -13.15
CA ALA A 68 2.48 -9.58 -13.97
C ALA A 68 2.91 -8.12 -14.23
N VAL A 69 3.39 -7.44 -13.18
CA VAL A 69 3.94 -6.08 -13.29
C VAL A 69 5.15 -6.05 -14.23
N LEU A 70 6.12 -6.94 -14.03
CA LEU A 70 7.35 -6.95 -14.83
C LEU A 70 7.12 -7.34 -16.30
N ASN A 71 6.06 -8.09 -16.58
CA ASN A 71 5.68 -8.51 -17.92
C ASN A 71 4.78 -7.49 -18.65
N GLY A 72 4.42 -6.37 -18.01
CA GLY A 72 3.50 -5.37 -18.58
C GLY A 72 2.04 -5.83 -18.63
N GLU A 73 1.67 -6.92 -17.95
CA GLU A 73 0.32 -7.48 -17.99
C GLU A 73 -0.73 -6.58 -17.33
N LEU A 74 -0.29 -5.58 -16.55
CA LEU A 74 -1.16 -4.68 -15.79
C LEU A 74 -1.20 -3.24 -16.35
N GLU A 75 -0.68 -3.00 -17.56
CA GLU A 75 -0.62 -1.65 -18.16
C GLU A 75 -2.03 -1.10 -18.51
N ASP A 76 -2.91 -1.95 -19.05
CA ASP A 76 -4.25 -1.57 -19.54
C ASP A 76 -5.37 -2.46 -18.94
N VAL A 77 -5.27 -2.76 -17.64
CA VAL A 77 -6.27 -3.60 -16.95
C VAL A 77 -7.33 -2.77 -16.25
N GLU A 78 -8.54 -3.34 -16.13
CA GLU A 78 -9.59 -2.72 -15.34
C GLU A 78 -9.22 -2.73 -13.85
N THR A 79 -9.29 -1.55 -13.22
CA THR A 79 -9.04 -1.38 -11.80
C THR A 79 -10.28 -0.94 -11.06
N GLU A 80 -10.38 -1.33 -9.79
CA GLU A 80 -11.31 -0.73 -8.83
C GLU A 80 -10.56 0.19 -7.87
N VAL A 81 -11.17 1.32 -7.50
CA VAL A 81 -10.60 2.24 -6.52
C VAL A 81 -11.05 1.82 -5.13
N GLU A 82 -10.08 1.49 -4.29
CA GLU A 82 -10.31 1.12 -2.90
C GLU A 82 -10.62 2.38 -2.05
N PRO A 83 -11.64 2.34 -1.16
CA PRO A 83 -12.19 3.55 -0.58
C PRO A 83 -11.40 4.20 0.56
N PHE A 84 -10.47 3.50 1.22
CA PHE A 84 -9.74 4.02 2.39
C PHE A 84 -8.42 4.69 2.02
N PHE A 85 -7.64 4.11 1.11
CA PHE A 85 -6.34 4.60 0.63
C PHE A 85 -6.39 5.16 -0.80
N ASN A 86 -7.53 5.06 -1.49
CA ASN A 86 -7.70 5.52 -2.88
C ASN A 86 -6.71 4.84 -3.84
N LEU A 87 -6.41 3.57 -3.57
CA LEU A 87 -5.52 2.76 -4.40
C LEU A 87 -6.30 2.16 -5.57
N ALA A 88 -5.73 2.22 -6.77
CA ALA A 88 -6.23 1.47 -7.91
C ALA A 88 -5.77 0.01 -7.80
N ILE A 89 -6.73 -0.90 -7.60
CA ILE A 89 -6.49 -2.34 -7.46
C ILE A 89 -6.93 -3.03 -8.76
N PRO A 90 -6.06 -3.82 -9.43
CA PRO A 90 -6.47 -4.63 -10.57
C PRO A 90 -7.61 -5.59 -10.21
N LYS A 91 -8.64 -5.67 -11.04
CA LYS A 91 -9.79 -6.57 -10.79
C LYS A 91 -9.45 -8.05 -10.95
N ALA A 92 -8.45 -8.37 -11.79
CA ALA A 92 -8.03 -9.73 -12.05
C ALA A 92 -6.53 -9.77 -12.40
N ILE A 93 -5.87 -10.86 -11.99
CA ILE A 93 -4.51 -11.21 -12.40
C ILE A 93 -4.51 -12.72 -12.62
N ASP A 94 -4.24 -13.17 -13.85
CA ASP A 94 -4.26 -14.60 -14.15
C ASP A 94 -3.35 -15.40 -13.20
N GLY A 95 -3.84 -16.50 -12.65
CA GLY A 95 -3.12 -17.29 -11.64
C GLY A 95 -3.13 -16.72 -10.21
N VAL A 96 -3.85 -15.64 -9.94
CA VAL A 96 -4.17 -15.15 -8.59
C VAL A 96 -5.70 -15.12 -8.44
N PRO A 97 -6.29 -15.75 -7.40
CA PRO A 97 -7.72 -15.65 -7.19
C PRO A 97 -8.16 -14.19 -6.99
N ASP A 98 -9.23 -13.76 -7.66
CA ASP A 98 -9.71 -12.37 -7.63
C ASP A 98 -10.02 -11.89 -6.20
N GLU A 99 -10.55 -12.79 -5.35
CA GLU A 99 -10.78 -12.51 -3.93
C GLU A 99 -9.51 -12.09 -3.18
N MET A 100 -8.32 -12.51 -3.63
CA MET A 100 -7.05 -12.14 -3.01
C MET A 100 -6.56 -10.75 -3.41
N LEU A 101 -7.09 -10.18 -4.49
CA LEU A 101 -6.79 -8.83 -4.95
C LEU A 101 -7.59 -7.80 -4.16
N ASN A 102 -8.85 -8.12 -3.81
CA ASN A 102 -9.68 -7.29 -2.96
C ASN A 102 -9.57 -7.74 -1.48
N PRO A 103 -8.79 -7.03 -0.64
CA PRO A 103 -8.58 -7.45 0.74
C PRO A 103 -9.87 -7.47 1.57
N ARG A 104 -10.87 -6.64 1.25
CA ARG A 104 -12.18 -6.66 1.94
C ARG A 104 -12.94 -7.96 1.69
N ALA A 105 -12.85 -8.52 0.49
CA ALA A 105 -13.50 -9.76 0.11
C ALA A 105 -12.93 -10.99 0.85
N THR A 106 -11.68 -10.92 1.31
CA THR A 106 -11.05 -12.01 2.06
C THR A 106 -11.52 -12.13 3.51
N TRP A 107 -12.10 -11.07 4.09
CA TRP A 107 -12.54 -11.08 5.48
C TRP A 107 -13.91 -11.72 5.60
N ALA A 108 -14.08 -12.61 6.58
CA ALA A 108 -15.37 -13.24 6.85
C ALA A 108 -16.46 -12.23 7.24
N ASP A 109 -16.06 -11.13 7.88
CA ASP A 109 -16.92 -10.00 8.23
C ASP A 109 -16.36 -8.70 7.61
N PRO A 110 -16.98 -8.18 6.53
CA PRO A 110 -16.53 -6.95 5.88
C PRO A 110 -16.56 -5.73 6.81
N ALA A 111 -17.42 -5.70 7.83
CA ALA A 111 -17.45 -4.59 8.78
C ALA A 111 -16.20 -4.56 9.67
N GLN A 112 -15.63 -5.73 9.98
CA GLN A 112 -14.35 -5.80 10.69
C GLN A 112 -13.18 -5.34 9.83
N TYR A 113 -13.22 -5.62 8.52
CA TYR A 113 -12.27 -5.04 7.58
C TYR A 113 -12.39 -3.51 7.58
N ASP A 114 -13.60 -2.97 7.43
CA ASP A 114 -13.83 -1.52 7.36
C ASP A 114 -13.34 -0.81 8.63
N ALA A 115 -13.58 -1.39 9.81
CA ALA A 115 -13.09 -0.87 11.08
C ALA A 115 -11.55 -0.91 11.17
N GLN A 116 -10.93 -1.98 10.69
CA GLN A 116 -9.47 -2.11 10.70
C GLN A 116 -8.80 -1.19 9.67
N ALA A 117 -9.39 -1.02 8.49
CA ALA A 117 -8.92 -0.09 7.46
C ALA A 117 -9.01 1.35 7.96
N THR A 118 -10.13 1.75 8.55
CA THR A 118 -10.31 3.07 9.20
C THR A 118 -9.25 3.32 10.28
N LYS A 119 -8.96 2.32 11.11
CA LYS A 119 -7.91 2.41 12.13
C LYS A 119 -6.53 2.62 11.49
N LEU A 120 -6.23 1.90 10.40
CA LEU A 120 -4.95 2.03 9.69
C LEU A 120 -4.82 3.41 9.03
N VAL A 121 -5.89 3.93 8.40
CA VAL A 121 -5.93 5.30 7.87
C VAL A 121 -5.58 6.33 8.93
N GLY A 122 -6.21 6.24 10.11
CA GLY A 122 -5.90 7.16 11.22
C GLY A 122 -4.43 7.10 11.65
N MET A 123 -3.82 5.91 11.63
CA MET A 123 -2.39 5.75 11.94
C MET A 123 -1.49 6.37 10.87
N PHE A 124 -1.82 6.23 9.58
CA PHE A 124 -1.08 6.88 8.49
C PHE A 124 -1.14 8.40 8.60
N ILE A 125 -2.33 8.95 8.85
CA ILE A 125 -2.54 10.40 9.03
C ILE A 125 -1.72 10.90 10.22
N GLU A 126 -1.83 10.23 11.38
CA GLU A 126 -1.08 10.65 12.58
C GLU A 126 0.44 10.59 12.36
N ASN A 127 0.93 9.51 11.76
CA ASN A 127 2.35 9.38 11.45
C ASN A 127 2.83 10.45 10.47
N PHE A 128 2.00 10.85 9.50
CA PHE A 128 2.39 11.78 8.45
C PHE A 128 2.60 13.23 8.95
N LYS A 129 1.93 13.63 10.03
CA LYS A 129 2.03 14.97 10.64
C LYS A 129 3.47 15.44 10.84
N GLN A 130 4.37 14.53 11.21
CA GLN A 130 5.77 14.84 11.46
C GLN A 130 6.57 15.27 10.20
N PHE A 131 6.01 15.08 9.00
CA PHE A 131 6.65 15.40 7.71
C PHE A 131 5.96 16.53 6.95
N GLU A 132 4.80 17.03 7.40
CA GLU A 132 3.94 17.96 6.65
C GLU A 132 4.67 19.23 6.21
N ASP A 133 5.51 19.80 7.08
CA ASP A 133 6.24 21.04 6.80
C ASP A 133 7.30 20.91 5.70
N GLY A 134 7.70 19.68 5.37
CA GLY A 134 8.76 19.41 4.39
C GLY A 134 8.30 18.71 3.13
N VAL A 135 6.99 18.60 2.88
CA VAL A 135 6.41 17.97 1.68
C VAL A 135 5.50 18.94 0.91
N THR A 136 5.22 18.64 -0.35
CA THR A 136 4.32 19.47 -1.17
C THR A 136 2.85 19.26 -0.78
N LYS A 137 2.00 20.25 -1.08
CA LYS A 137 0.54 20.13 -0.89
C LYS A 137 -0.07 18.98 -1.68
N ALA A 138 0.51 18.61 -2.82
CA ALA A 138 0.06 17.48 -3.62
C ALA A 138 0.26 16.15 -2.87
N VAL A 139 1.41 15.97 -2.20
CA VAL A 139 1.67 14.78 -1.37
C VAL A 139 0.71 14.72 -0.18
N ILE A 140 0.47 15.85 0.49
CA ILE A 140 -0.52 15.93 1.58
C ILE A 140 -1.92 15.53 1.09
N ALA A 141 -2.34 16.05 -0.06
CA ALA A 141 -3.67 15.79 -0.62
C ALA A 141 -3.87 14.36 -1.15
N ALA A 142 -2.79 13.65 -1.45
CA ALA A 142 -2.80 12.26 -1.91
C ALA A 142 -2.93 11.23 -0.76
N GLY A 143 -2.81 11.68 0.49
CA GLY A 143 -2.98 10.82 1.66
C GLY A 143 -4.41 10.24 1.77
N PRO A 144 -4.58 9.15 2.54
CA PRO A 144 -5.89 8.59 2.82
C PRO A 144 -6.77 9.61 3.54
N LYS A 145 -8.09 9.58 3.27
CA LYS A 145 -9.07 10.49 3.86
C LYS A 145 -9.97 9.74 4.83
N GLN A 146 -10.37 10.43 5.90
CA GLN A 146 -11.42 9.96 6.82
C GLN A 146 -12.80 10.44 6.35
#